data_AF-A0A7S2ULY8-F1
#
_entry.id   AF-A0A7S2ULY8-F1
#
_cell.length_a   1.000
_cell.length_b   1.000
_cell.length_c   1.000
_cell.angle_alpha   90.00
_cell.angle_beta   90.00
_cell.angle_gamma   90.00
#
_symmetry.space_group_name_H-M   'P 1'
#
loop_
_entity.id
_entity.type
_entity.pdbx_description
1 polymer ?
#
loop_
_entity_poly.entity_id
_entity_poly.type
_entity_poly.pdbx_seq_one_letter_code
_entity_poly.pdbx_strand_id
1 'polypeptide(L)'
;SVLECPGYMKDAWERAADILMARGADIEIIPDHIISPDIIQHSLAAYYVLACAEASSNLSRYDGVRYGLDSPNLADLDGGDDANDEMVAALSPFERQVVATRIHGFGPEVVRRILCGTAVLSSDRFHTHYEAATKLRSVVVREFQNALDRSRND
;
A
#
# COMPACT_ATOMS: atom_id res chain seq x y z
N SER A 1 -5.92 14.01 4.55
CA SER A 1 -6.93 14.73 3.75
C SER A 1 -6.47 16.16 3.52
N VAL A 2 -6.88 16.85 2.44
CA VAL A 2 -6.62 18.31 2.27
C VAL A 2 -7.15 19.10 3.49
N LEU A 3 -8.18 18.54 4.16
CA LEU A 3 -8.76 19.05 5.41
C LEU A 3 -7.85 18.91 6.65
N GLU A 4 -6.80 18.10 6.58
CA GLU A 4 -5.85 17.87 7.69
C GLU A 4 -4.52 18.61 7.48
N CYS A 5 -4.42 19.43 6.43
CA CYS A 5 -3.22 20.20 6.14
C CYS A 5 -2.99 21.25 7.23
N PRO A 6 -1.86 21.22 7.97
CA PRO A 6 -1.55 22.22 8.97
C PRO A 6 -1.49 23.64 8.37
N GLY A 7 -1.95 24.65 9.10
CA GLY A 7 -1.99 26.04 8.61
C GLY A 7 -0.66 26.54 8.07
N TYR A 8 0.45 26.23 8.74
CA TYR A 8 1.78 26.64 8.29
C TYR A 8 2.20 26.04 6.94
N MET A 9 1.68 24.85 6.58
CA MET A 9 1.92 24.24 5.26
C MET A 9 1.12 24.97 4.19
N LYS A 10 -0.14 25.31 4.48
CA LYS A 10 -0.96 26.13 3.59
C LYS A 10 -0.28 27.47 3.31
N ASP A 11 0.16 28.18 4.34
CA ASP A 11 0.85 29.46 4.18
C ASP A 11 2.14 29.31 3.35
N ALA A 12 2.86 28.19 3.50
CA ALA A 12 4.06 27.92 2.72
C ALA A 12 3.75 27.67 1.24
N TRP A 13 2.64 26.98 0.94
CA TRP A 13 2.19 26.76 -0.43
C TRP A 13 1.67 28.04 -1.09
N GLU A 14 0.94 28.87 -0.36
CA GLU A 14 0.49 30.18 -0.85
C GLU A 14 1.68 31.09 -1.18
N ARG A 15 2.69 31.18 -0.30
CA ARG A 15 3.93 31.91 -0.60
C ARG A 15 4.66 31.37 -1.83
N ALA A 16 4.69 30.05 -2.01
CA ALA A 16 5.31 29.45 -3.17
C ALA A 16 4.56 29.80 -4.47
N ALA A 17 3.23 29.82 -4.43
CA ALA A 17 2.37 30.27 -5.51
C ALA A 17 2.63 31.75 -5.87
N ASP A 18 2.69 32.64 -4.87
CA ASP A 18 3.00 34.07 -5.09
C ASP A 18 4.35 34.27 -5.79
N ILE A 19 5.36 33.51 -5.36
CA ILE A 19 6.69 33.54 -5.96
C ILE A 19 6.66 33.09 -7.43
N LEU A 20 5.85 32.10 -7.77
CA LEU A 20 5.68 31.62 -9.15
C LEU A 20 4.96 32.66 -10.00
N MET A 21 3.88 33.28 -9.49
CA MET A 21 3.18 34.38 -10.17
C MET A 21 4.10 35.56 -10.43
N ALA A 22 4.91 35.96 -9.44
CA ALA A 22 5.89 37.05 -9.60
C ALA A 22 6.97 36.75 -10.67
N ARG A 23 7.16 35.48 -11.03
CA ARG A 23 8.06 35.04 -12.09
C ARG A 23 7.36 34.81 -13.43
N GLY A 24 6.09 35.17 -13.54
CA GLY A 24 5.30 35.10 -14.77
C GLY A 24 4.63 33.74 -15.00
N ALA A 25 4.45 32.92 -13.96
CA ALA A 25 3.61 31.73 -14.08
C ALA A 25 2.13 32.10 -13.87
N ASP A 26 1.27 31.54 -14.70
CA ASP A 26 -0.17 31.60 -14.49
C ASP A 26 -0.61 30.50 -13.52
N ILE A 27 -1.47 30.86 -12.57
CA ILE A 27 -2.03 29.91 -11.60
C ILE A 27 -3.50 29.72 -11.88
N GLU A 28 -3.85 28.48 -12.22
CA GLU A 28 -5.22 28.04 -12.39
C GLU A 28 -5.65 27.22 -11.17
N ILE A 29 -6.79 27.60 -10.57
CA ILE A 29 -7.38 26.86 -9.47
C ILE A 29 -8.29 25.80 -10.06
N ILE A 30 -8.01 24.52 -9.79
CA ILE A 30 -8.89 23.42 -10.15
C ILE A 30 -10.03 23.34 -9.12
N PRO A 31 -11.29 23.59 -9.51
CA PRO A 31 -12.43 23.54 -8.60
C PRO A 31 -12.84 22.10 -8.26
N ASP A 32 -13.48 21.93 -7.11
CA ASP A 32 -13.90 20.62 -6.56
C ASP A 32 -14.84 19.82 -7.46
N HIS A 33 -15.59 20.47 -8.36
CA HIS A 33 -16.46 19.78 -9.31
C HIS A 33 -15.69 19.14 -10.47
N ILE A 34 -14.41 19.51 -10.66
CA ILE A 34 -13.50 18.85 -11.62
C ILE A 34 -12.76 17.71 -10.92
N ILE A 35 -12.19 17.94 -9.73
CA ILE A 35 -11.59 16.88 -8.92
C ILE A 35 -12.24 16.90 -7.54
N SER A 36 -13.12 15.93 -7.28
CA SER A 36 -13.78 15.81 -5.98
C SER A 36 -12.78 15.49 -4.87
N PRO A 37 -12.80 16.18 -3.73
CA PRO A 37 -11.99 15.84 -2.56
C PRO A 37 -12.19 14.40 -2.07
N ASP A 38 -13.38 13.82 -2.29
CA ASP A 38 -13.69 12.44 -1.87
C ASP A 38 -12.86 11.41 -2.63
N ILE A 39 -12.54 11.67 -3.91
CA ILE A 39 -11.71 10.76 -4.70
C ILE A 39 -10.29 10.66 -4.11
N ILE A 40 -9.79 11.78 -3.55
CA ILE A 40 -8.48 11.84 -2.89
C ILE A 40 -8.54 11.02 -1.59
N GLN A 41 -9.63 11.10 -0.83
CA GLN A 41 -9.79 10.30 0.39
C GLN A 41 -9.83 8.80 0.09
N HIS A 42 -10.62 8.39 -0.91
CA HIS A 42 -10.72 6.98 -1.29
C HIS A 42 -9.43 6.45 -1.94
N SER A 43 -8.62 7.32 -2.57
CA SER A 43 -7.34 6.92 -3.18
C SER A 43 -6.38 6.29 -2.17
N LEU A 44 -6.38 6.75 -0.91
CA LEU A 44 -5.54 6.17 0.15
C LEU A 44 -5.98 4.74 0.50
N ALA A 45 -7.29 4.51 0.57
CA ALA A 45 -7.83 3.17 0.81
C ALA A 45 -7.49 2.21 -0.34
N ALA A 46 -7.66 2.65 -1.59
CA ALA A 46 -7.24 1.86 -2.75
C ALA A 46 -5.74 1.60 -2.77
N TYR A 47 -4.93 2.59 -2.39
CA TYR A 47 -3.47 2.42 -2.27
C TYR A 47 -3.13 1.29 -1.30
N TYR A 48 -3.69 1.29 -0.08
CA TYR A 48 -3.37 0.24 0.89
C TYR A 48 -3.85 -1.14 0.45
N VAL A 49 -4.99 -1.25 -0.23
CA VAL A 49 -5.45 -2.52 -0.79
C VAL A 49 -4.48 -3.05 -1.84
N LEU A 50 -4.18 -2.23 -2.87
CA LEU A 50 -3.36 -2.66 -4.00
C LEU A 50 -1.90 -2.87 -3.56
N ALA A 51 -1.32 -1.93 -2.81
CA ALA A 51 0.06 -2.02 -2.37
C ALA A 51 0.29 -3.21 -1.43
N CYS A 52 -0.64 -3.53 -0.52
CA CYS A 52 -0.51 -4.72 0.32
C CYS A 52 -0.64 -6.01 -0.49
N ALA A 53 -1.60 -6.07 -1.43
CA ALA A 53 -1.77 -7.23 -2.32
C ALA A 53 -0.49 -7.47 -3.15
N GLU A 54 0.03 -6.45 -3.81
CA GLU A 54 1.28 -6.50 -4.57
C GLU A 54 2.49 -6.85 -3.69
N ALA A 55 2.58 -6.27 -2.48
CA ALA A 55 3.63 -6.59 -1.52
C ALA A 55 3.59 -8.08 -1.13
N SER A 56 2.42 -8.64 -0.83
CA SER A 56 2.29 -10.05 -0.45
C SER A 56 2.82 -10.99 -1.54
N SER A 57 2.51 -10.69 -2.80
CA SER A 57 3.03 -11.42 -3.96
C SER A 57 4.54 -11.22 -4.15
N ASN A 58 5.00 -9.96 -4.11
CA ASN A 58 6.41 -9.63 -4.34
C ASN A 58 7.34 -10.19 -3.26
N LEU A 59 6.92 -10.20 -2.00
CA LEU A 59 7.71 -10.68 -0.87
C LEU A 59 7.65 -12.20 -0.71
N SER A 60 6.78 -12.89 -1.48
CA SER A 60 6.73 -14.35 -1.48
C SER A 60 8.05 -15.02 -1.91
N ARG A 61 8.91 -14.29 -2.63
CA ARG A 61 10.23 -14.79 -3.07
C ARG A 61 11.23 -15.00 -1.93
N TYR A 62 11.00 -14.40 -0.76
CA TYR A 62 11.89 -14.54 0.38
C TYR A 62 11.51 -15.80 1.16
N ASP A 63 12.16 -16.88 0.76
CA ASP A 63 11.98 -18.24 1.28
C ASP A 63 13.25 -18.76 2.01
N GLY A 64 14.39 -18.07 1.85
CA GLY A 64 15.68 -18.47 2.43
C GLY A 64 16.41 -19.55 1.63
N VAL A 65 15.88 -19.98 0.47
CA VAL A 65 16.44 -21.10 -0.32
C VAL A 65 17.56 -20.63 -1.23
N ARG A 66 17.35 -19.49 -1.90
CA ARG A 66 18.29 -18.97 -2.91
C ARG A 66 19.21 -17.88 -2.37
N TYR A 67 18.71 -17.08 -1.44
CA TYR A 67 19.40 -15.91 -0.88
C TYR A 67 18.67 -15.43 0.38
N GLY A 68 19.34 -14.55 1.13
CA GLY A 68 18.79 -13.89 2.30
C GLY A 68 19.20 -14.59 3.59
N LEU A 69 18.32 -14.54 4.59
CA LEU A 69 18.56 -15.14 5.88
C LEU A 69 18.55 -16.67 5.76
N ASP A 70 19.64 -17.30 6.19
CA ASP A 70 19.70 -18.75 6.42
C ASP A 70 19.20 -19.00 7.84
N SER A 71 17.88 -19.15 7.99
CA SER A 71 17.27 -19.28 9.30
C SER A 71 17.42 -20.73 9.79
N PRO A 72 17.80 -20.95 11.07
CA PRO A 72 17.87 -22.30 11.64
C PRO A 72 16.51 -23.00 11.61
N ASN A 73 16.51 -24.32 11.80
CA ASN A 73 15.29 -25.13 11.79
C ASN A 73 14.27 -24.57 12.81
N LEU A 74 12.98 -24.60 12.48
CA LEU A 74 11.91 -24.28 13.45
C LEU A 74 12.00 -25.12 14.74
N ALA A 75 12.63 -26.29 14.67
CA ALA A 75 12.87 -27.16 15.82
C ALA A 75 13.86 -26.58 16.83
N ASP A 76 14.68 -25.60 16.45
CA ASP A 76 15.59 -24.88 17.34
C ASP A 76 14.89 -23.68 18.02
N LEU A 77 13.61 -23.43 17.72
CA LEU A 77 12.77 -22.44 18.39
C LEU A 77 12.22 -23.03 19.69
N ASP A 78 13.13 -23.20 20.64
CA ASP A 78 12.83 -23.59 22.01
C ASP A 78 12.22 -22.38 22.75
N GLY A 79 10.95 -22.47 23.15
CA GLY A 79 10.35 -21.49 24.07
C GLY A 79 8.93 -21.05 23.73
N GLY A 80 7.95 -21.88 24.08
CA GLY A 80 6.55 -21.49 24.10
C GLY A 80 5.63 -22.67 24.33
N ASP A 81 5.65 -23.22 25.55
CA ASP A 81 4.50 -23.96 26.09
C ASP A 81 3.23 -23.12 25.81
N ASP A 82 2.16 -23.79 25.38
CA ASP A 82 0.83 -23.25 25.09
C ASP A 82 0.52 -22.84 23.62
N ALA A 83 0.05 -23.85 22.87
CA ALA A 83 -1.08 -23.78 21.92
C ALA A 83 -0.88 -23.61 20.40
N ASN A 84 0.29 -23.89 19.80
CA ASN A 84 0.47 -23.84 18.32
C ASN A 84 1.05 -25.11 17.65
N ASP A 85 1.13 -26.23 18.36
CA ASP A 85 1.97 -27.36 17.95
C ASP A 85 1.38 -28.21 16.79
N GLU A 86 0.06 -28.45 16.74
CA GLU A 86 -0.52 -29.32 15.70
C GLU A 86 -0.47 -28.73 14.28
N MET A 87 -0.74 -27.44 14.13
CA MET A 87 -0.81 -26.81 12.80
C MET A 87 0.59 -26.61 12.19
N VAL A 88 1.60 -26.38 13.02
CA VAL A 88 3.00 -26.30 12.60
C VAL A 88 3.59 -27.69 12.36
N ALA A 89 3.17 -28.71 13.14
CA ALA A 89 3.55 -30.10 12.93
C ALA A 89 3.01 -30.66 11.60
N ALA A 90 1.83 -30.20 11.16
CA ALA A 90 1.23 -30.60 9.88
C ALA A 90 1.95 -30.06 8.64
N LEU A 91 2.82 -29.04 8.80
CA LEU A 91 3.59 -28.46 7.70
C LEU A 91 4.68 -29.42 7.21
N SER A 92 5.02 -29.37 5.93
CA SER A 92 6.20 -30.01 5.39
C SER A 92 7.49 -29.37 5.93
N PRO A 93 8.65 -30.06 5.88
CA PRO A 93 9.94 -29.46 6.24
C PRO A 93 10.25 -28.16 5.50
N PHE A 94 9.85 -28.08 4.23
CA PHE A 94 10.02 -26.89 3.41
C PHE A 94 9.14 -25.72 3.88
N GLU A 95 7.85 -25.98 4.13
CA GLU A 95 6.93 -24.95 4.63
C GLU A 95 7.37 -24.41 5.99
N ARG A 96 7.88 -25.29 6.87
CA ARG A 96 8.53 -24.87 8.11
C ARG A 96 9.68 -23.90 7.81
N GLN A 97 10.67 -24.29 7.01
CA GLN A 97 11.80 -23.41 6.69
C GLN A 97 11.35 -22.03 6.17
N VAL A 98 10.36 -21.99 5.28
CA VAL A 98 9.81 -20.72 4.75
C VAL A 98 9.17 -19.88 5.86
N VAL A 99 8.39 -20.50 6.73
CA VAL A 99 7.75 -19.83 7.87
C VAL A 99 8.80 -19.29 8.84
N ALA A 100 9.81 -20.09 9.21
CA ALA A 100 10.90 -19.67 10.09
C ALA A 100 11.63 -18.44 9.54
N THR A 101 12.06 -18.52 8.28
CA THR A 101 12.78 -17.45 7.60
C THR A 101 11.96 -16.17 7.54
N ARG A 102 10.66 -16.26 7.26
CA ARG A 102 9.79 -15.08 7.15
C ARG A 102 9.43 -14.47 8.50
N ILE A 103 9.24 -15.27 9.55
CA ILE A 103 8.96 -14.76 10.90
C ILE A 103 10.16 -13.96 11.43
N HIS A 104 11.38 -14.46 11.24
CA HIS A 104 12.59 -13.77 11.72
C HIS A 104 13.07 -12.67 10.77
N GLY A 105 12.83 -12.83 9.48
CA GLY A 105 13.31 -11.90 8.44
C GLY A 105 12.44 -10.67 8.25
N PHE A 106 11.14 -10.71 8.60
CA PHE A 106 10.23 -9.59 8.41
C PHE A 106 9.88 -8.87 9.71
N GLY A 107 9.97 -7.53 9.68
CA GLY A 107 9.47 -6.69 10.75
C GLY A 107 7.93 -6.70 10.84
N PRO A 108 7.37 -6.24 11.97
CA PRO A 108 5.93 -6.34 12.25
C PRO A 108 5.06 -5.62 11.23
N GLU A 109 5.48 -4.47 10.70
CA GLU A 109 4.73 -3.76 9.65
C GLU A 109 4.70 -4.51 8.32
N VAL A 110 5.80 -5.17 7.96
CA VAL A 110 5.89 -5.96 6.73
C VAL A 110 4.95 -7.16 6.82
N VAL A 111 4.95 -7.85 7.98
CA VAL A 111 4.02 -8.95 8.25
C VAL A 111 2.57 -8.48 8.16
N ARG A 112 2.21 -7.33 8.76
CA ARG A 112 0.86 -6.76 8.65
C ARG A 112 0.44 -6.56 7.20
N ARG A 113 1.32 -6.01 6.35
CA ARG A 113 1.01 -5.77 4.92
C ARG A 113 0.87 -7.07 4.14
N ILE A 114 1.71 -8.07 4.42
CA ILE A 114 1.59 -9.40 3.79
C ILE A 114 0.23 -10.01 4.15
N LEU A 115 -0.13 -10.03 5.44
CA LEU A 115 -1.41 -10.59 5.90
C LEU A 115 -2.61 -9.87 5.28
N CYS A 116 -2.64 -8.53 5.34
CA CYS A 116 -3.69 -7.74 4.70
C CYS A 116 -3.77 -8.00 3.19
N GLY A 117 -2.63 -8.08 2.51
CA GLY A 117 -2.56 -8.38 1.08
C GLY A 117 -3.11 -9.75 0.73
N THR A 118 -2.69 -10.79 1.45
CA THR A 118 -3.19 -12.15 1.28
C THR A 118 -4.70 -12.25 1.55
N ALA A 119 -5.20 -11.53 2.55
CA ALA A 119 -6.61 -11.50 2.91
C ALA A 119 -7.46 -10.77 1.86
N VAL A 120 -6.93 -9.78 1.15
CA VAL A 120 -7.66 -9.09 0.08
C VAL A 120 -7.64 -9.90 -1.23
N LEU A 121 -6.61 -10.70 -1.43
CA LEU A 121 -6.49 -11.58 -2.60
C LEU A 121 -7.25 -12.91 -2.47
N SER A 122 -7.84 -13.20 -1.30
CA SER A 122 -8.64 -14.41 -1.10
C SER A 122 -9.92 -14.37 -1.97
N SER A 123 -10.42 -15.55 -2.35
CA SER A 123 -11.52 -15.69 -3.31
C SER A 123 -12.82 -14.98 -2.90
N ASP A 124 -13.07 -14.86 -1.60
CA ASP A 124 -14.22 -14.17 -1.02
C ASP A 124 -14.11 -12.63 -1.08
N ARG A 125 -12.88 -12.08 -1.06
CA ARG A 125 -12.62 -10.64 -0.93
C ARG A 125 -12.07 -9.99 -2.18
N PHE A 126 -11.60 -10.78 -3.13
CA PHE A 126 -10.97 -10.30 -4.36
C PHE A 126 -11.84 -9.30 -5.12
N HIS A 127 -13.09 -9.66 -5.43
CA HIS A 127 -14.00 -8.80 -6.18
C HIS A 127 -14.43 -7.56 -5.38
N THR A 128 -14.64 -7.70 -4.08
CA THR A 128 -15.17 -6.62 -3.23
C THR A 128 -14.10 -5.58 -2.86
N HIS A 129 -12.83 -5.98 -2.80
CA HIS A 129 -11.74 -5.11 -2.34
C HIS A 129 -10.73 -4.85 -3.47
N TYR A 130 -10.08 -5.89 -4.00
CA TYR A 130 -9.00 -5.72 -4.98
C TYR A 130 -9.50 -5.15 -6.31
N GLU A 131 -10.58 -5.70 -6.86
CA GLU A 131 -11.16 -5.23 -8.12
C GLU A 131 -11.75 -3.82 -7.97
N ALA A 132 -12.43 -3.55 -6.84
CA ALA A 132 -12.97 -2.23 -6.52
C ALA A 132 -11.85 -1.17 -6.42
N ALA A 133 -10.75 -1.49 -5.74
CA ALA A 133 -9.59 -0.59 -5.64
C ALA A 133 -8.93 -0.34 -7.01
N THR A 134 -8.84 -1.36 -7.86
CA THR A 134 -8.32 -1.23 -9.24
C THR A 134 -9.20 -0.31 -10.07
N LYS A 135 -10.53 -0.46 -9.99
CA LYS A 135 -11.49 0.44 -10.67
C LYS A 135 -11.32 1.88 -10.18
N LEU A 136 -11.24 2.09 -8.86
CA LEU A 136 -11.05 3.41 -8.29
C LEU A 136 -9.72 4.06 -8.75
N ARG A 137 -8.62 3.30 -8.80
CA ARG A 137 -7.34 3.76 -9.37
C ARG A 137 -7.52 4.27 -10.80
N SER A 138 -8.27 3.56 -11.64
CA SER A 138 -8.56 4.00 -13.01
C SER A 138 -9.40 5.28 -13.06
N VAL A 139 -10.37 5.45 -12.15
CA VAL A 139 -11.13 6.70 -12.03
C VAL A 139 -10.19 7.85 -11.66
N VAL A 140 -9.35 7.69 -10.63
CA VAL A 140 -8.37 8.71 -10.21
C VAL A 140 -7.51 9.15 -11.39
N VAL A 141 -6.91 8.20 -12.12
CA VAL A 141 -6.06 8.52 -13.28
C VAL A 141 -6.82 9.34 -14.32
N ARG A 142 -8.05 8.93 -14.64
CA ARG A 142 -8.88 9.62 -15.64
C ARG A 142 -9.26 11.04 -15.21
N GLU A 143 -9.66 11.24 -13.95
CA GLU A 143 -10.02 12.58 -13.45
C GLU A 143 -8.82 13.54 -13.52
N PHE A 144 -7.63 13.08 -13.10
CA PHE A 144 -6.42 13.89 -13.20
C PHE A 144 -6.01 14.18 -14.65
N GLN A 145 -6.13 13.21 -15.56
CA GLN A 145 -5.86 13.42 -16.98
C GLN A 145 -6.81 14.47 -17.57
N ASN A 146 -8.11 14.34 -17.31
CA ASN A 146 -9.11 15.30 -17.78
C ASN A 146 -8.85 16.73 -17.25
N ALA A 147 -8.47 16.86 -15.98
CA ALA A 147 -8.17 18.16 -15.38
C ALA A 147 -6.93 18.81 -16.02
N LEU A 148 -5.87 18.03 -16.24
CA LEU A 148 -4.63 18.52 -16.83
C LEU A 148 -4.74 18.80 -18.33
N ASP A 149 -5.56 18.04 -19.07
CA ASP A 149 -5.77 18.26 -20.50
C ASP A 149 -6.65 19.49 -20.79
N ARG A 150 -7.57 19.85 -19.89
CA ARG A 150 -8.36 21.09 -19.98
C ARG A 150 -7.47 22.33 -19.84
N SER A 151 -6.61 22.34 -18.82
CA SER A 151 -5.65 23.42 -18.55
C SER A 151 -4.67 23.68 -19.70
N ARG A 152 -4.51 22.74 -20.64
CA ARG A 152 -3.63 22.89 -21.82
C ARG A 152 -4.31 23.43 -23.06
N ASN A 153 -5.64 23.41 -23.10
CA ASN A 153 -6.43 23.79 -24.28
C ASN A 153 -7.15 25.15 -24.12
N ASP A 154 -7.11 25.74 -22.92
CA ASP A 154 -7.50 27.12 -22.62
C ASP A 154 -6.27 28.05 -22.68
#